data_AF-Q1GG30-F1
#
_entry.id   AF-Q1GG30-F1
#
_cell.length_a   1.000
_cell.length_b   1.000
_cell.length_c   1.000
_cell.angle_alpha   90.00
_cell.angle_beta   90.00
_cell.angle_gamma   90.00
#
_symmetry.space_group_name_H-M   'P 1'
#
loop_
_entity.id
_entity.type
_entity.pdbx_description
1 polymer ?
#
loop_
_entity_poly.entity_id
_entity_poly.type
_entity_poly.pdbx_seq_one_letter_code
_entity_poly.pdbx_strand_id
1 'polypeptide(L)'
;MTGIGRSNWYIRHGDGYFTTTELAWEIGAKGSGLFIYVPPGFAFDVSIPRWAGWIFDRHDPRYLKAAALHDYALHRLGWGRVSAAAPFSEALRAAGVSRIRRLAMVLAVTIHKWR
;
A
#
# COMPACT_ATOMS: atom_id res chain seq x y z
N MET A 1 21.89 -7.27 -15.60
CA MET A 1 21.53 -5.84 -15.56
C MET A 1 20.01 -5.73 -15.43
N THR A 2 19.48 -5.81 -14.21
CA THR A 2 18.03 -5.73 -13.94
C THR A 2 17.63 -4.27 -13.78
N GLY A 3 16.80 -3.79 -14.70
CA GLY A 3 16.35 -2.40 -14.77
C GLY A 3 15.80 -1.90 -13.44
N ILE A 4 16.45 -0.89 -12.89
CA ILE A 4 15.93 -0.13 -11.76
C ILE A 4 14.77 0.69 -12.31
N GLY A 5 13.54 0.20 -12.16
CA GLY A 5 12.34 1.01 -12.32
C GLY A 5 12.32 2.07 -11.22
N ARG A 6 13.03 3.18 -11.43
CA ARG A 6 13.06 4.33 -10.51
C ARG A 6 11.77 5.11 -10.71
N SER A 7 10.84 4.97 -9.78
CA SER A 7 9.79 5.97 -9.60
C SER A 7 10.35 7.15 -8.84
N ASN A 8 9.69 8.30 -8.89
CA ASN A 8 10.10 9.48 -8.14
C ASN A 8 9.95 9.31 -6.61
N TRP A 9 9.23 8.29 -6.13
CA TRP A 9 8.99 8.09 -4.69
C TRP A 9 9.33 6.68 -4.16
N TYR A 10 9.69 5.71 -5.00
CA TYR A 10 10.10 4.38 -4.55
C TYR A 10 11.21 3.75 -5.40
N ILE A 11 11.91 2.81 -4.78
CA ILE A 11 12.86 1.89 -5.42
C ILE A 11 12.53 0.45 -5.06
N ARG A 12 12.70 -0.46 -6.02
CA ARG A 12 12.59 -1.91 -5.79
C ARG A 12 13.89 -2.43 -5.15
N HIS A 13 13.77 -3.28 -4.13
CA HIS A 13 14.90 -3.94 -3.47
C HIS A 13 14.53 -5.39 -3.14
N GLY A 14 15.16 -6.35 -3.83
CA GLY A 14 14.77 -7.76 -3.75
C GLY A 14 13.32 -7.95 -4.21
N ASP A 15 12.51 -8.58 -3.36
CA ASP A 15 11.08 -8.81 -3.59
C ASP A 15 10.17 -7.66 -3.11
N GLY A 16 10.73 -6.68 -2.39
CA GLY A 16 9.99 -5.57 -1.80
C GLY A 16 10.42 -4.20 -2.32
N TYR A 17 10.04 -3.16 -1.58
CA TYR A 17 10.21 -1.76 -1.96
C TYR A 17 10.68 -0.90 -0.79
N PHE A 18 11.38 0.19 -1.13
CA PHE A 18 11.67 1.27 -0.20
C PHE A 18 11.10 2.58 -0.72
N THR A 19 10.54 3.38 0.18
CA THR A 19 10.22 4.79 -0.12
C THR A 19 11.52 5.59 -0.29
N THR A 20 11.58 6.46 -1.29
CA THR A 20 12.70 7.39 -1.49
C THR A 20 12.36 8.83 -1.11
N THR A 21 11.07 9.13 -1.04
CA THR A 21 10.55 10.42 -0.60
C THR A 21 9.48 10.20 0.46
N GLU A 22 9.21 11.23 1.25
CA GLU A 22 8.07 11.20 2.17
C GLU A 22 6.76 11.11 1.39
N LEU A 23 5.84 10.27 1.86
CA LEU A 23 4.47 10.21 1.37
C LEU A 23 3.54 10.82 2.40
N ALA A 24 2.88 11.91 2.03
CA ALA A 24 1.76 12.45 2.79
C ALA A 24 0.44 11.92 2.22
N TRP A 25 -0.41 11.39 3.09
CA TRP A 25 -1.75 10.92 2.73
C TRP A 25 -2.79 11.39 3.73
N GLU A 26 -3.83 12.04 3.23
CA GLU A 26 -4.92 12.54 4.06
C GLU A 26 -5.97 11.44 4.30
N ILE A 27 -6.32 11.22 5.56
CA ILE A 27 -7.18 10.12 6.01
C ILE A 27 -8.65 10.50 5.85
N GLY A 28 -9.45 9.57 5.35
CA GLY A 28 -10.91 9.64 5.31
C GLY A 28 -11.47 10.50 4.18
N ALA A 29 -11.04 11.76 4.09
CA ALA A 29 -11.45 12.68 3.05
C ALA A 29 -10.39 13.74 2.80
N LYS A 30 -10.39 14.30 1.59
CA LYS A 30 -9.60 15.48 1.27
C LYS A 30 -10.09 16.67 2.10
N GLY A 31 -9.19 17.38 2.75
CA GLY A 31 -9.50 18.47 3.69
C GLY A 31 -9.88 18.01 5.11
N SER A 32 -9.66 16.75 5.49
CA SER A 32 -9.87 16.27 6.86
C SER A 32 -8.84 16.81 7.86
N GLY A 33 -7.66 17.24 7.38
CA GLY A 33 -6.55 17.69 8.22
C GLY A 33 -5.79 16.56 8.94
N LEU A 34 -6.21 15.31 8.77
CA LEU A 34 -5.60 14.13 9.39
C LEU A 34 -4.67 13.44 8.38
N PHE A 35 -3.37 13.44 8.65
CA PHE A 35 -2.37 12.91 7.71
C PHE A 35 -1.62 11.69 8.24
N ILE A 36 -1.33 10.76 7.33
CA ILE A 36 -0.29 9.73 7.47
C ILE A 36 0.94 10.23 6.71
N TYR A 37 2.08 10.23 7.38
CA TYR A 37 3.38 10.51 6.78
C TYR A 37 4.21 9.24 6.78
N VAL A 38 4.49 8.68 5.59
CA VAL A 38 5.41 7.56 5.44
C VAL A 38 6.79 8.15 5.15
N PRO A 39 7.78 8.01 6.04
CA PRO A 39 9.10 8.61 5.86
C PRO A 39 9.85 7.92 4.70
N PRO A 40 10.86 8.59 4.11
CA PRO A 40 11.79 7.93 3.20
C PRO A 40 12.56 6.81 3.92
N GLY A 41 12.95 5.78 3.19
CA GLY A 41 13.63 4.59 3.72
C GLY A 41 12.71 3.58 4.39
N PHE A 42 11.39 3.76 4.34
CA PHE A 42 10.44 2.77 4.84
C PHE A 42 10.36 1.58 3.89
N ALA A 43 10.68 0.39 4.41
CA ALA A 43 10.51 -0.88 3.71
C ALA A 43 9.04 -1.29 3.72
N PHE A 44 8.50 -1.63 2.56
CA PHE A 44 7.13 -2.13 2.42
C PHE A 44 7.05 -3.24 1.38
N ASP A 45 6.01 -4.06 1.49
CA ASP A 45 5.66 -5.05 0.49
C ASP A 45 4.18 -4.94 0.12
N VAL A 46 3.85 -5.36 -1.09
CA VAL A 46 2.46 -5.53 -1.46
C VAL A 46 1.97 -6.81 -0.76
N SER A 47 1.38 -6.62 0.41
CA SER A 47 0.79 -7.65 1.32
C SER A 47 -0.42 -8.39 0.71
N ILE A 48 -0.39 -8.68 -0.58
CA ILE A 48 -1.35 -9.55 -1.27
C ILE A 48 -0.90 -10.99 -1.07
N PRO A 49 -1.77 -11.90 -0.58
CA PRO A 49 -1.42 -13.30 -0.41
C PRO A 49 -0.92 -13.92 -1.73
N ARG A 50 0.11 -14.77 -1.66
CA ARG A 50 0.69 -15.42 -2.86
C ARG A 50 -0.35 -16.13 -3.74
N TRP A 51 -1.39 -16.72 -3.15
CA TRP A 51 -2.49 -17.35 -3.88
C TRP A 51 -3.32 -16.33 -4.68
N ALA A 52 -3.42 -15.09 -4.23
CA ALA A 52 -4.08 -14.00 -4.93
C ALA A 52 -3.18 -13.33 -5.99
N GLY A 53 -1.88 -13.64 -6.01
CA GLY A 53 -0.90 -13.16 -6.99
C GLY A 53 -1.16 -13.61 -8.43
N TRP A 54 -2.00 -14.64 -8.63
CA TRP A 54 -2.46 -15.05 -9.96
C TRP A 54 -3.46 -14.07 -10.59
N ILE A 55 -4.13 -13.27 -9.76
CA ILE A 55 -5.18 -12.32 -10.16
C ILE A 55 -4.68 -10.87 -10.06
N PHE A 56 -3.78 -10.62 -9.09
CA PHE A 56 -3.21 -9.31 -8.83
C PHE A 56 -1.71 -9.33 -9.07
N ASP A 57 -1.26 -8.59 -10.07
CA ASP A 57 0.16 -8.31 -10.24
C ASP A 57 0.65 -7.47 -9.05
N ARG A 58 1.44 -8.08 -8.17
CA ARG A 58 2.01 -7.44 -6.99
C ARG A 58 2.94 -6.28 -7.32
N HIS A 59 3.41 -6.19 -8.56
CA HIS A 59 4.31 -5.14 -9.02
C HIS A 59 3.58 -4.03 -9.79
N ASP A 60 2.25 -4.08 -9.87
CA ASP A 60 1.44 -3.00 -10.45
C ASP A 60 1.68 -1.69 -9.66
N PRO A 61 2.24 -0.64 -10.31
CA PRO A 61 2.57 0.61 -9.64
C PRO A 61 1.38 1.27 -8.93
N ARG A 62 0.14 0.96 -9.35
CA ARG A 62 -1.09 1.47 -8.74
C ARG A 62 -1.31 0.95 -7.32
N TYR A 63 -0.71 -0.18 -6.95
CA TYR A 63 -0.89 -0.78 -5.62
C TYR A 63 0.18 -0.34 -4.63
N LEU A 64 1.33 0.11 -5.11
CA LEU A 64 2.51 0.37 -4.27
C LEU A 64 2.25 1.44 -3.22
N LYS A 65 1.62 2.57 -3.59
CA LYS A 65 1.33 3.64 -2.63
C LYS A 65 0.36 3.16 -1.55
N ALA A 66 -0.66 2.40 -1.95
CA ALA A 66 -1.62 1.81 -1.02
C ALA A 66 -0.90 0.85 -0.06
N ALA A 67 -0.03 -0.01 -0.57
CA ALA A 67 0.75 -0.94 0.23
C ALA A 67 1.68 -0.23 1.23
N ALA A 68 2.40 0.80 0.81
CA ALA A 68 3.25 1.60 1.70
C ALA A 68 2.46 2.22 2.86
N LEU A 69 1.28 2.78 2.58
CA LEU A 69 0.39 3.34 3.60
C LEU A 69 -0.13 2.28 4.58
N HIS A 70 -0.55 1.13 4.05
CA HIS A 70 -1.07 0.02 4.84
C HIS A 70 -0.02 -0.58 5.77
N ASP A 71 1.16 -0.91 5.23
CA ASP A 71 2.25 -1.50 6.00
C ASP A 71 2.78 -0.51 7.05
N TYR A 72 2.85 0.78 6.72
CA TYR A 72 3.24 1.81 7.67
C TYR A 72 2.21 1.95 8.82
N ALA A 73 0.92 1.98 8.48
CA ALA A 73 -0.16 2.02 9.47
C ALA A 73 -0.11 0.80 10.41
N LEU A 74 0.11 -0.40 9.86
CA LEU A 74 0.23 -1.62 10.65
C LEU A 74 1.48 -1.66 11.52
N HIS A 75 2.65 -1.46 10.93
CA HIS A 75 3.93 -1.78 11.56
C HIS A 75 4.56 -0.62 12.33
N ARG A 76 4.17 0.63 12.01
CA ARG A 76 4.74 1.83 12.65
C ARG A 76 3.72 2.60 13.48
N LEU A 77 2.48 2.70 13.02
CA LEU A 77 1.42 3.40 13.76
C LEU A 77 0.62 2.50 14.71
N GLY A 78 0.79 1.17 14.61
CA GLY A 78 0.09 0.21 15.47
C GLY A 78 -1.41 0.10 15.21
N TRP A 79 -1.87 0.46 14.01
CA TRP A 79 -3.28 0.38 13.65
C TRP A 79 -3.74 -1.07 13.51
N GLY A 80 -5.02 -1.31 13.81
CA GLY A 80 -5.67 -2.56 13.46
C GLY A 80 -5.77 -2.72 11.93
N ARG A 81 -5.82 -3.98 11.45
CA ARG A 81 -5.92 -4.30 10.02
C ARG A 81 -7.10 -3.63 9.32
N VAL A 82 -8.26 -3.59 9.98
CA VAL A 82 -9.45 -2.93 9.43
C VAL A 82 -9.21 -1.42 9.26
N SER A 83 -8.61 -0.77 10.25
CA SER A 83 -8.28 0.66 10.20
C SER A 83 -7.22 0.95 9.12
N ALA A 84 -6.20 0.11 8.98
CA ALA A 84 -5.17 0.23 7.95
C ALA A 84 -5.73 -0.04 6.53
N ALA A 85 -6.80 -0.83 6.40
CA ALA A 85 -7.44 -1.10 5.12
C ALA A 85 -8.19 0.13 4.53
N ALA A 86 -8.58 1.10 5.37
CA ALA A 86 -9.24 2.32 4.92
C ALA A 86 -8.33 3.20 4.02
N PRO A 87 -7.14 3.68 4.46
CA PRO A 87 -6.24 4.44 3.59
C PRO A 87 -5.75 3.62 2.39
N PHE A 88 -5.61 2.30 2.54
CA PHE A 88 -5.30 1.39 1.45
C PHE A 88 -6.36 1.43 0.33
N SER A 89 -7.64 1.25 0.69
CA SER A 89 -8.77 1.31 -0.26
C SER A 89 -8.84 2.66 -0.97
N GLU A 90 -8.64 3.74 -0.23
CA GLU A 90 -8.70 5.10 -0.76
C GLU A 90 -7.55 5.39 -1.73
N ALA A 91 -6.34 4.94 -1.41
CA ALA A 91 -5.20 5.03 -2.33
C ALA A 91 -5.40 4.20 -3.60
N LEU A 92 -5.97 3.00 -3.52
CA LEU A 92 -6.33 2.20 -4.70
C LEU A 92 -7.38 2.91 -5.56
N ARG A 93 -8.39 3.53 -4.94
CA ARG A 93 -9.40 4.33 -5.65
C ARG A 93 -8.75 5.48 -6.41
N ALA A 94 -7.88 6.23 -5.75
CA ALA A 94 -7.16 7.35 -6.36
C ALA A 94 -6.24 6.89 -7.51
N ALA A 95 -5.70 5.67 -7.44
CA ALA A 95 -4.89 5.07 -8.50
C ALA A 95 -5.71 4.48 -9.66
N GLY A 96 -7.04 4.65 -9.68
CA GLY A 96 -7.91 4.19 -10.77
C GLY A 96 -8.20 2.69 -10.76
N VAL A 97 -8.02 2.03 -9.61
CA VAL A 97 -8.33 0.60 -9.46
C VAL A 97 -9.83 0.38 -9.44
N SER A 98 -10.33 -0.60 -10.21
CA SER A 98 -11.77 -0.88 -10.31
C SER A 98 -12.37 -1.30 -8.95
N ARG A 99 -13.66 -1.01 -8.75
CA ARG A 99 -14.33 -1.25 -7.46
C ARG A 99 -14.23 -2.70 -6.98
N ILE A 100 -14.44 -3.67 -7.89
CA ILE A 100 -14.39 -5.11 -7.57
C ILE A 100 -12.97 -5.51 -7.17
N ARG A 101 -11.97 -5.07 -7.94
CA ARG A 101 -10.56 -5.34 -7.66
C ARG A 101 -10.14 -4.76 -6.31
N ARG A 102 -10.52 -3.52 -6.04
CA ARG A 102 -10.28 -2.85 -4.77
C ARG A 102 -10.92 -3.61 -3.60
N LEU A 103 -12.19 -4.02 -3.73
CA LEU A 103 -12.87 -4.81 -2.70
C LEU A 103 -12.13 -6.11 -2.39
N ALA A 104 -11.75 -6.86 -3.43
CA ALA A 104 -11.01 -8.11 -3.26
C ALA A 104 -9.66 -7.89 -2.55
N MET A 105 -8.92 -6.85 -2.91
CA MET A 105 -7.65 -6.52 -2.27
C MET A 105 -7.83 -6.07 -0.81
N VAL A 106 -8.84 -5.25 -0.50
CA VAL A 106 -9.18 -4.83 0.86
C VAL A 106 -9.52 -6.02 1.75
N LEU A 107 -10.35 -6.94 1.25
CA LEU A 107 -10.66 -8.19 1.97
C LEU A 107 -9.39 -9.02 2.20
N ALA A 108 -8.55 -9.15 1.17
CA ALA A 108 -7.30 -9.89 1.28
C ALA A 108 -6.38 -9.33 2.38
N VAL A 109 -6.12 -8.02 2.41
CA VAL A 109 -5.21 -7.42 3.42
C VAL A 109 -5.82 -7.40 4.82
N THR A 110 -7.15 -7.33 4.91
CA THR A 110 -7.87 -7.37 6.19
C THR A 110 -7.82 -8.78 6.82
N ILE A 111 -8.07 -9.82 6.02
CA ILE A 111 -8.18 -11.21 6.49
C ILE A 111 -6.81 -11.89 6.61
N HIS A 112 -5.84 -11.53 5.77
CA HIS A 112 -4.53 -12.17 5.75
C HIS A 112 -3.84 -12.01 7.12
N LYS A 113 -3.45 -13.13 7.74
CA LYS A 113 -2.84 -13.17 9.09
C LYS A 113 -3.72 -12.59 10.21
N TRP A 114 -5.05 -12.74 10.13
CA TRP A 114 -5.89 -12.74 11.34
C TRP A 114 -5.43 -13.86 12.27
N ARG A 115 -4.90 -13.49 13.43
CA ARG A 115 -4.58 -14.38 14.55
C ARG A 115 -5.28 -13.83 15.77
#